data_AF-R6Y799-F1
#
_entry.id   AF-R6Y799-F1
#
_cell.length_a   1.000
_cell.length_b   1.000
_cell.length_c   1.000
_cell.angle_alpha   90.00
_cell.angle_beta   90.00
_cell.angle_gamma   90.00
#
_symmetry.space_group_name_H-M   'P 1'
#
loop_
_entity.id
_entity.type
_entity.pdbx_description
1 polymer ?
#
loop_
_entity_poly.entity_id
_entity_poly.type
_entity_poly.pdbx_seq_one_letter_code
_entity_poly.pdbx_strand_id
1 'polypeptide(L)'
;MKWLELLNMEYGECVVLGGGDRSLLMVDCGSVSQKLREGDVPMDAWLETIAARYEPAMERWFLLTHFHRDHLSGFQKLLESREGYFSRVFLPRAPVDSHGVPLLLEYALFAYLFAQPQSDAFQVNTWCVKAFRTLEQRLGQDRIFTLGAGDSFHFDGVEYQVLWPRVESYPFEPELAAAVEALNVLFASPFQPGCVKRFLEKKEEFLALYVKCGEAFAAPSRALPEKRRAYLEHLNRVLEDLESLREGLGALPQAHDVREALENPLNAGAYTNGVNGASVVFHNGRKGGPSEQDILMTGDATPETMVEIMDQLHDGYYILKAPHHGTASGYSNLFSDMSAAHILISNGEYHAGGAIAQEYIDREDSVRHCTSTGACKWFRASQGCCNRLAYCYDQQGGPGLVIKCPGAANAKNVGCAIRVVGPTGQRGCLCDM
;
A
#
# COMPACT_ATOMS: atom_id res chain seq x y z
N MET A 1 7.61 14.24 -12.37
CA MET A 1 7.24 14.74 -11.03
C MET A 1 7.70 16.18 -10.86
N LYS A 2 6.79 17.07 -10.45
CA LYS A 2 7.04 18.50 -10.17
C LYS A 2 7.05 18.85 -8.69
N TRP A 3 6.27 18.14 -7.88
CA TRP A 3 6.23 18.28 -6.43
C TRP A 3 5.76 16.97 -5.79
N LEU A 4 6.08 16.81 -4.51
CA LEU A 4 5.65 15.68 -3.70
C LEU A 4 5.04 16.19 -2.40
N GLU A 5 3.89 15.64 -2.03
CA GLU A 5 3.25 15.88 -0.75
C GLU A 5 3.09 14.58 0.04
N LEU A 6 3.63 14.56 1.25
CA LEU A 6 3.43 13.53 2.25
C LEU A 6 2.30 13.97 3.17
N LEU A 7 1.13 13.33 3.08
CA LEU A 7 -0.02 13.71 3.91
C LEU A 7 0.07 13.03 5.26
N ASN A 8 -0.18 13.78 6.33
CA ASN A 8 -0.32 13.21 7.65
C ASN A 8 -1.59 12.36 7.69
N MET A 9 -1.40 11.05 7.88
CA MET A 9 -2.44 10.06 8.07
C MET A 9 -2.27 9.33 9.41
N GLU A 10 -1.57 9.94 10.38
CA GLU A 10 -1.13 9.30 11.63
C GLU A 10 -0.31 8.01 11.35
N TYR A 11 -0.76 6.88 11.88
CA TYR A 11 -0.22 5.56 11.54
C TYR A 11 -0.93 5.07 10.29
N GLY A 12 -0.40 5.49 9.15
CA GLY A 12 -0.92 5.23 7.83
C GLY A 12 -0.19 6.03 6.78
N GLU A 13 -0.56 5.82 5.53
CA GLU A 13 0.19 6.28 4.38
C GLU A 13 -0.68 7.09 3.42
N CYS A 14 -0.12 8.20 2.93
CA CYS A 14 -0.60 8.84 1.71
C CYS A 14 0.50 9.74 1.12
N VAL A 15 1.00 9.36 -0.06
CA VAL A 15 2.00 10.12 -0.81
C VAL A 15 1.37 10.61 -2.11
N VAL A 16 1.47 11.89 -2.42
CA VAL A 16 0.93 12.47 -3.65
C VAL A 16 2.04 13.06 -4.49
N LEU A 17 2.21 12.54 -5.71
CA LEU A 17 3.09 13.07 -6.73
C LEU A 17 2.30 13.98 -7.67
N GLY A 18 2.74 15.21 -7.83
CA GLY A 18 2.16 16.14 -8.80
C GLY A 18 2.87 16.16 -10.14
N GLY A 19 2.12 16.08 -11.22
CA GLY A 19 2.59 16.22 -12.60
C GLY A 19 2.58 17.67 -13.10
N GLY A 20 3.35 17.95 -14.15
CA GLY A 20 3.38 19.25 -14.83
C GLY A 20 2.13 19.51 -15.68
N ASP A 21 1.43 18.46 -16.08
CA ASP A 21 0.17 18.49 -16.84
C ASP A 21 -1.09 18.62 -15.95
N ARG A 22 -0.91 18.96 -14.67
CA ARG A 22 -1.96 19.00 -13.64
C ARG A 22 -2.60 17.64 -13.34
N SER A 23 -1.94 16.54 -13.68
CA SER A 23 -2.26 15.22 -13.12
C SER A 23 -1.64 15.03 -11.74
N LEU A 24 -2.16 14.07 -10.98
CA LEU A 24 -1.51 13.57 -9.77
C LEU A 24 -1.58 12.05 -9.70
N LEU A 25 -0.60 11.47 -8.99
CA LEU A 25 -0.59 10.09 -8.56
C LEU A 25 -0.60 10.07 -7.03
N MET A 26 -1.69 9.57 -6.46
CA MET A 26 -1.84 9.30 -5.04
C MET A 26 -1.46 7.84 -4.80
N VAL A 27 -0.42 7.62 -4.01
CA VAL A 27 0.08 6.30 -3.61
C VAL A 27 -0.33 6.08 -2.17
N ASP A 28 -1.22 5.10 -1.99
CA ASP A 28 -1.98 4.84 -0.78
C ASP A 28 -2.78 6.05 -0.28
N CYS A 29 -3.78 5.77 0.55
CA CYS A 29 -4.49 6.76 1.33
C CYS A 29 -5.24 6.01 2.43
N GLY A 30 -4.62 5.83 3.58
CA GLY A 30 -5.20 5.06 4.67
C GLY A 30 -4.71 5.47 6.04
N SER A 31 -5.43 5.01 7.05
CA SER A 31 -5.11 5.18 8.47
C SER A 31 -5.87 4.14 9.29
N VAL A 32 -5.22 3.63 10.35
CA VAL A 32 -5.90 2.90 11.44
C VAL A 32 -6.47 3.82 12.52
N SER A 33 -6.02 5.08 12.56
CA SER A 33 -6.51 6.11 13.48
C SER A 33 -7.84 6.70 13.01
N GLN A 34 -8.74 6.94 13.96
CA GLN A 34 -10.03 7.61 13.73
C GLN A 34 -9.93 9.14 13.73
N LYS A 35 -8.83 9.69 14.23
CA LYS A 35 -8.56 11.13 14.28
C LYS A 35 -7.06 11.40 14.21
N LEU A 36 -6.71 12.58 13.72
CA LEU A 36 -5.37 13.13 13.77
C LEU A 36 -5.18 13.86 15.10
N ARG A 37 -4.06 13.60 15.76
CA ARG A 37 -3.67 14.27 17.01
C ARG A 37 -3.28 15.71 16.72
N GLU A 38 -2.64 15.94 15.57
CA GLU A 38 -2.37 17.27 15.06
C GLU A 38 -3.70 18.01 14.82
N GLY A 39 -3.97 19.03 15.61
CA GLY A 39 -5.20 19.82 15.52
C GLY A 39 -6.48 19.12 16.02
N ASP A 40 -6.38 17.91 16.59
CA ASP A 40 -7.52 17.10 17.06
C ASP A 40 -8.64 16.94 16.01
N VAL A 41 -8.26 16.62 14.77
CA VAL A 41 -9.17 16.60 13.62
C VAL A 41 -9.69 15.17 13.34
N PRO A 42 -11.01 14.94 13.24
CA PRO A 42 -11.55 13.64 12.83
C PRO A 42 -11.03 13.23 11.45
N MET A 43 -10.68 11.95 11.27
CA MET A 43 -10.13 11.44 10.01
C MET A 43 -11.06 11.69 8.82
N ASP A 44 -12.36 11.51 9.01
CA ASP A 44 -13.37 11.78 7.97
C ASP A 44 -13.36 13.26 7.51
N ALA A 45 -13.22 14.21 8.44
CA ALA A 45 -13.15 15.63 8.10
C ALA A 45 -11.83 15.97 7.38
N TRP A 46 -10.75 15.29 7.76
CA TRP A 46 -9.46 15.44 7.09
C TRP A 46 -9.49 14.90 5.67
N LEU A 47 -10.11 13.74 5.44
CA LEU A 47 -10.28 13.15 4.11
C LEU A 47 -11.08 14.07 3.18
N GLU A 48 -12.10 14.78 3.68
CA GLU A 48 -12.80 15.79 2.87
C GLU A 48 -11.90 16.98 2.49
N THR A 49 -10.97 17.36 3.38
CA THR A 49 -9.97 18.40 3.10
C THR A 49 -8.97 17.92 2.05
N ILE A 50 -8.49 16.68 2.15
CA ILE A 50 -7.63 16.03 1.14
C ILE A 50 -8.36 16.00 -0.21
N ALA A 51 -9.63 15.60 -0.21
CA ALA A 51 -10.42 15.54 -1.42
C ALA A 51 -10.57 16.91 -2.09
N ALA A 52 -10.93 17.94 -1.31
CA ALA A 52 -11.04 19.32 -1.80
C ALA A 52 -9.70 19.88 -2.30
N ARG A 53 -8.59 19.52 -1.64
CA ARG A 53 -7.23 19.95 -2.01
C ARG A 53 -6.85 19.52 -3.43
N TYR A 54 -7.26 18.32 -3.83
CA TYR A 54 -6.85 17.70 -5.09
C TYR A 54 -7.96 17.69 -6.16
N GLU A 55 -9.17 18.13 -5.81
CA GLU A 55 -10.29 18.36 -6.74
C GLU A 55 -9.92 19.19 -8.00
N PRO A 56 -9.02 20.20 -7.93
CA PRO A 56 -8.64 20.95 -9.13
C PRO A 56 -7.71 20.22 -10.11
N ALA A 57 -7.20 19.02 -9.77
CA ALA A 57 -6.38 18.23 -10.69
C ALA A 57 -7.20 17.77 -11.90
N MET A 58 -6.58 17.72 -13.08
CA MET A 58 -7.26 17.27 -14.30
C MET A 58 -7.43 15.75 -14.33
N GLU A 59 -6.42 15.04 -13.85
CA GLU A 59 -6.36 13.58 -13.78
C GLU A 59 -5.94 13.21 -12.36
N ARG A 60 -6.63 12.24 -11.75
CA ARG A 60 -6.37 11.76 -10.40
C ARG A 60 -6.18 10.26 -10.44
N TRP A 61 -4.93 9.85 -10.37
CA TRP A 61 -4.56 8.44 -10.37
C TRP A 61 -4.36 7.99 -8.93
N PHE A 62 -4.77 6.76 -8.63
CA PHE A 62 -4.56 6.11 -7.36
C PHE A 62 -3.76 4.83 -7.56
N LEU A 63 -2.79 4.55 -6.68
CA LEU A 63 -2.08 3.29 -6.61
C LEU A 63 -2.17 2.77 -5.18
N LEU A 64 -2.72 1.58 -5.03
CA LEU A 64 -2.70 0.84 -3.76
C LEU A 64 -1.46 -0.05 -3.73
N THR A 65 -0.67 0.02 -2.66
CA THR A 65 0.49 -0.85 -2.49
C THR A 65 0.09 -2.23 -1.99
N HIS A 66 -0.81 -2.31 -1.00
CA HIS A 66 -1.37 -3.55 -0.45
C HIS A 66 -2.69 -3.29 0.31
N PHE A 67 -3.37 -4.35 0.75
CA PHE A 67 -4.75 -4.28 1.27
C PHE A 67 -4.88 -4.07 2.79
N HIS A 68 -3.88 -3.51 3.47
CA HIS A 68 -4.05 -3.14 4.89
C HIS A 68 -4.80 -1.82 5.07
N ARG A 69 -5.46 -1.70 6.22
CA ARG A 69 -6.38 -0.61 6.53
C ARG A 69 -5.68 0.76 6.56
N ASP A 70 -4.47 0.80 7.06
CA ASP A 70 -3.58 1.97 7.11
C ASP A 70 -3.07 2.44 5.75
N HIS A 71 -3.34 1.69 4.67
CA HIS A 71 -3.05 2.10 3.28
C HIS A 71 -4.32 2.34 2.46
N LEU A 72 -5.43 1.68 2.83
CA LEU A 72 -6.64 1.61 2.02
C LEU A 72 -7.82 2.46 2.53
N SER A 73 -7.95 2.69 3.83
CA SER A 73 -9.23 3.16 4.42
C SER A 73 -9.69 4.53 3.92
N GLY A 74 -8.76 5.45 3.68
CA GLY A 74 -9.04 6.78 3.12
C GLY A 74 -9.49 6.70 1.66
N PHE A 75 -8.86 5.83 0.86
CA PHE A 75 -9.29 5.57 -0.51
C PHE A 75 -10.72 5.05 -0.60
N GLN A 76 -11.11 4.12 0.30
CA GLN A 76 -12.49 3.62 0.38
C GLN A 76 -13.46 4.77 0.61
N LYS A 77 -13.16 5.65 1.56
CA LYS A 77 -13.98 6.81 1.89
C LYS A 77 -14.10 7.77 0.70
N LEU A 78 -13.00 8.06 0.02
CA LEU A 78 -12.98 8.95 -1.15
C LEU A 78 -13.80 8.39 -2.31
N LEU A 79 -13.71 7.08 -2.56
CA LEU A 79 -14.54 6.39 -3.56
C LEU A 79 -16.03 6.42 -3.23
N GLU A 80 -16.38 6.32 -1.94
CA GLU A 80 -17.77 6.32 -1.49
C GLU A 80 -18.37 7.72 -1.47
N SER A 81 -17.60 8.75 -1.08
CA SER A 81 -18.10 10.11 -0.93
C SER A 81 -18.09 10.92 -2.23
N ARG A 82 -17.24 10.55 -3.20
CA ARG A 82 -17.09 11.29 -4.46
C ARG A 82 -17.06 10.37 -5.68
N GLU A 83 -18.21 10.28 -6.35
CA GLU A 83 -18.35 9.51 -7.58
C GLU A 83 -17.36 10.02 -8.66
N GLY A 84 -16.64 9.09 -9.28
CA GLY A 84 -15.69 9.42 -10.35
C GLY A 84 -14.47 10.24 -9.90
N TYR A 85 -14.17 10.30 -8.60
CA TYR A 85 -13.03 11.06 -8.09
C TYR A 85 -11.70 10.62 -8.73
N PHE A 86 -11.45 9.31 -8.87
CA PHE A 86 -10.26 8.81 -9.55
C PHE A 86 -10.54 8.50 -11.02
N SER A 87 -9.66 8.97 -11.90
CA SER A 87 -9.69 8.64 -13.33
C SER A 87 -8.98 7.32 -13.63
N ARG A 88 -8.07 6.88 -12.74
CA ARG A 88 -7.33 5.63 -12.84
C ARG A 88 -7.01 5.05 -11.46
N VAL A 89 -7.16 3.74 -11.30
CA VAL A 89 -6.82 3.00 -10.08
C VAL A 89 -5.93 1.81 -10.42
N PHE A 90 -4.77 1.74 -9.78
CA PHE A 90 -3.86 0.60 -9.83
C PHE A 90 -3.98 -0.21 -8.54
N LEU A 91 -4.25 -1.51 -8.68
CA LEU A 91 -4.27 -2.49 -7.60
C LEU A 91 -3.00 -3.34 -7.62
N PRO A 92 -2.55 -3.86 -6.46
CA PRO A 92 -1.52 -4.90 -6.44
C PRO A 92 -2.06 -6.16 -7.13
N ARG A 93 -1.28 -6.77 -8.02
CA ARG A 93 -1.62 -8.08 -8.58
C ARG A 93 -1.42 -9.14 -7.49
N ALA A 94 -2.40 -10.03 -7.34
CA ALA A 94 -2.30 -11.16 -6.42
C ALA A 94 -1.16 -12.10 -6.87
N PRO A 95 -0.10 -12.28 -6.07
CA PRO A 95 0.97 -13.20 -6.40
C PRO A 95 0.52 -14.66 -6.27
N VAL A 96 1.09 -15.56 -7.06
CA VAL A 96 0.89 -17.01 -6.93
C VAL A 96 2.19 -17.73 -6.58
N ASP A 97 2.07 -18.85 -5.88
CA ASP A 97 3.20 -19.72 -5.55
C ASP A 97 3.70 -20.50 -6.77
N SER A 98 4.64 -21.44 -6.58
CA SER A 98 5.16 -22.28 -7.66
C SER A 98 4.15 -23.26 -8.28
N HIS A 99 3.00 -23.44 -7.63
CA HIS A 99 1.89 -24.28 -8.09
C HIS A 99 0.74 -23.47 -8.70
N GLY A 100 0.85 -22.14 -8.73
CA GLY A 100 -0.19 -21.24 -9.25
C GLY A 100 -1.27 -20.90 -8.23
N VAL A 101 -1.05 -21.15 -6.93
CA VAL A 101 -2.02 -20.87 -5.86
C VAL A 101 -1.78 -19.47 -5.27
N PRO A 102 -2.79 -18.58 -5.28
CA PRO A 102 -2.69 -17.25 -4.67
C PRO A 102 -2.99 -17.31 -3.17
N LEU A 103 -2.03 -17.77 -2.36
CA LEU A 103 -2.22 -18.05 -0.92
C LEU A 103 -2.81 -16.87 -0.13
N LEU A 104 -2.38 -15.63 -0.42
CA LEU A 104 -2.93 -14.44 0.25
C LEU A 104 -4.41 -14.22 -0.08
N LEU A 105 -4.80 -14.40 -1.35
CA LEU A 105 -6.19 -14.26 -1.77
C LEU A 105 -7.05 -15.39 -1.17
N GLU A 106 -6.51 -16.60 -1.12
CA GLU A 106 -7.20 -17.75 -0.54
C GLU A 106 -7.46 -17.55 0.96
N TYR A 107 -6.45 -17.13 1.72
CA TYR A 107 -6.60 -16.76 3.12
C TYR A 107 -7.66 -15.66 3.29
N ALA A 108 -7.60 -14.61 2.47
CA ALA A 108 -8.58 -13.53 2.49
C ALA A 108 -10.00 -14.02 2.18
N LEU A 109 -10.17 -15.00 1.29
CA LEU A 109 -11.46 -15.58 0.97
C LEU A 109 -12.03 -16.41 2.13
N PHE A 110 -11.20 -17.21 2.82
CA PHE A 110 -11.61 -17.88 4.05
C PHE A 110 -12.05 -16.87 5.12
N ALA A 111 -11.26 -15.82 5.34
CA ALA A 111 -11.63 -14.75 6.27
C ALA A 111 -12.96 -14.08 5.88
N TYR A 112 -13.14 -13.78 4.59
CA TYR A 112 -14.35 -13.15 4.09
C TYR A 112 -15.61 -14.01 4.32
N LEU A 113 -15.52 -15.32 4.11
CA LEU A 113 -16.67 -16.22 4.21
C LEU A 113 -16.96 -16.63 5.67
N PHE A 114 -15.93 -16.93 6.46
CA PHE A 114 -16.10 -17.57 7.76
C PHE A 114 -15.95 -16.64 8.97
N ALA A 115 -15.14 -15.59 8.88
CA ALA A 115 -14.92 -14.68 9.99
C ALA A 115 -16.18 -13.86 10.28
N GLN A 116 -16.32 -13.43 11.53
CA GLN A 116 -17.45 -12.60 11.95
C GLN A 116 -17.36 -11.23 11.29
N PRO A 117 -18.47 -10.62 10.82
CA PRO A 117 -18.43 -9.31 10.18
C PRO A 117 -17.78 -8.20 11.01
N GLN A 118 -17.82 -8.30 12.35
CA GLN A 118 -17.22 -7.33 13.26
C GLN A 118 -15.72 -7.57 13.52
N SER A 119 -15.16 -8.71 13.09
CA SER A 119 -13.76 -9.03 13.29
C SER A 119 -12.85 -8.23 12.37
N ASP A 120 -11.64 -7.92 12.84
CA ASP A 120 -10.60 -7.26 12.03
C ASP A 120 -10.25 -8.13 10.81
N ALA A 121 -10.20 -9.45 10.98
CA ALA A 121 -9.98 -10.41 9.90
C ALA A 121 -11.01 -10.26 8.76
N PHE A 122 -12.29 -10.09 9.06
CA PHE A 122 -13.29 -9.84 8.03
C PHE A 122 -13.12 -8.46 7.37
N GLN A 123 -12.92 -7.41 8.18
CA GLN A 123 -12.87 -6.03 7.70
C GLN A 123 -11.69 -5.78 6.75
N VAL A 124 -10.49 -6.26 7.12
CA VAL A 124 -9.28 -6.11 6.31
C VAL A 124 -9.38 -6.89 5.00
N ASN A 125 -9.93 -8.11 5.04
CA ASN A 125 -9.91 -9.01 3.89
C ASN A 125 -11.06 -8.80 2.90
N THR A 126 -12.16 -8.19 3.33
CA THR A 126 -13.33 -7.94 2.46
C THR A 126 -12.94 -7.18 1.19
N TRP A 127 -12.06 -6.19 1.29
CA TRP A 127 -11.66 -5.41 0.13
C TRP A 127 -10.74 -6.16 -0.82
N CYS A 128 -9.83 -7.01 -0.32
CA CYS A 128 -9.01 -7.88 -1.17
C CYS A 128 -9.92 -8.74 -2.07
N VAL A 129 -10.95 -9.37 -1.49
CA VAL A 129 -11.90 -10.23 -2.21
C VAL A 129 -12.81 -9.42 -3.15
N LYS A 130 -13.27 -8.23 -2.73
CA LYS A 130 -14.27 -7.44 -3.47
C LYS A 130 -13.70 -6.36 -4.40
N ALA A 131 -12.37 -6.15 -4.42
CA ALA A 131 -11.76 -4.99 -5.08
C ALA A 131 -12.29 -4.75 -6.50
N PHE A 132 -12.23 -5.78 -7.36
CA PHE A 132 -12.72 -5.70 -8.73
C PHE A 132 -14.20 -5.33 -8.82
N ARG A 133 -15.06 -6.01 -8.06
CA ARG A 133 -16.51 -5.73 -8.01
C ARG A 133 -16.79 -4.29 -7.59
N THR A 134 -16.15 -3.84 -6.51
CA THR A 134 -16.37 -2.50 -5.97
C THR A 134 -15.90 -1.43 -6.95
N LEU A 135 -14.72 -1.58 -7.54
CA LEU A 135 -14.19 -0.61 -8.49
C LEU A 135 -14.99 -0.60 -9.80
N GLU A 136 -15.44 -1.74 -10.30
CA GLU A 136 -16.31 -1.81 -11.46
C GLU A 136 -17.58 -1.00 -11.24
N GLN A 137 -18.24 -1.19 -10.09
CA GLN A 137 -19.47 -0.48 -9.73
C GLN A 137 -19.27 1.02 -9.54
N ARG A 138 -18.10 1.45 -9.04
CA ARG A 138 -17.84 2.86 -8.69
C ARG A 138 -17.19 3.67 -9.81
N LEU A 139 -16.37 3.04 -10.64
CA LEU A 139 -15.51 3.71 -11.61
C LEU A 139 -15.71 3.20 -13.06
N GLY A 140 -16.25 2.00 -13.21
CA GLY A 140 -16.22 1.26 -14.47
C GLY A 140 -14.89 0.57 -14.71
N GLN A 141 -14.94 -0.56 -15.44
CA GLN A 141 -13.79 -1.43 -15.68
C GLN A 141 -12.59 -0.75 -16.37
N ASP A 142 -12.82 0.28 -17.20
CA ASP A 142 -11.77 0.90 -18.03
C ASP A 142 -10.79 1.76 -17.20
N ARG A 143 -11.11 1.99 -15.93
CA ARG A 143 -10.28 2.73 -14.97
C ARG A 143 -9.50 1.84 -14.03
N ILE A 144 -9.68 0.53 -14.11
CA ILE A 144 -9.04 -0.45 -13.23
C ILE A 144 -7.80 -1.01 -13.92
N PHE A 145 -6.70 -1.04 -13.19
CA PHE A 145 -5.44 -1.61 -13.63
C PHE A 145 -4.81 -2.40 -12.48
N THR A 146 -3.99 -3.38 -12.80
CA THR A 146 -3.17 -4.10 -11.82
C THR A 146 -1.69 -3.93 -12.12
N LEU A 147 -0.87 -4.03 -11.07
CA LEU A 147 0.57 -3.91 -11.12
C LEU A 147 1.23 -5.09 -10.40
N GLY A 148 2.23 -5.68 -11.04
CA GLY A 148 3.17 -6.62 -10.45
C GLY A 148 4.54 -6.51 -11.11
N ALA A 149 5.51 -7.27 -10.61
CA ALA A 149 6.89 -7.21 -11.08
C ALA A 149 6.99 -7.35 -12.62
N GLY A 150 7.77 -6.47 -13.24
CA GLY A 150 7.96 -6.40 -14.69
C GLY A 150 6.94 -5.53 -15.44
N ASP A 151 5.85 -5.11 -14.79
CA ASP A 151 4.95 -4.11 -15.38
C ASP A 151 5.59 -2.71 -15.36
N SER A 152 5.11 -1.84 -16.24
CA SER A 152 5.40 -0.41 -16.18
C SER A 152 4.14 0.44 -16.33
N PHE A 153 4.16 1.63 -15.76
CA PHE A 153 3.13 2.65 -15.98
C PHE A 153 3.79 4.02 -16.23
N HIS A 154 3.10 4.87 -16.99
CA HIS A 154 3.64 6.16 -17.41
C HIS A 154 2.91 7.29 -16.68
N PHE A 155 3.61 8.12 -15.94
CA PHE A 155 3.04 9.27 -15.24
C PHE A 155 3.91 10.52 -15.45
N ASP A 156 3.30 11.64 -15.85
CA ASP A 156 4.01 12.91 -16.08
C ASP A 156 5.26 12.79 -16.99
N GLY A 157 5.16 11.99 -18.05
CA GLY A 157 6.26 11.75 -19.00
C GLY A 157 7.40 10.85 -18.49
N VAL A 158 7.27 10.32 -17.26
CA VAL A 158 8.20 9.38 -16.63
C VAL A 158 7.60 7.98 -16.69
N GLU A 159 8.42 7.00 -17.08
CA GLU A 159 8.06 5.59 -16.96
C GLU A 159 8.48 5.09 -15.58
N TYR A 160 7.54 4.45 -14.88
CA TYR A 160 7.78 3.80 -13.60
C TYR A 160 7.72 2.28 -13.80
N GLN A 161 8.76 1.59 -13.36
CA GLN A 161 8.89 0.14 -13.39
C GLN A 161 8.45 -0.42 -12.03
N VAL A 162 7.62 -1.44 -12.09
CA VAL A 162 7.18 -2.18 -10.90
C VAL A 162 8.14 -3.35 -10.69
N LEU A 163 8.76 -3.37 -9.52
CA LEU A 163 9.79 -4.35 -9.14
C LEU A 163 9.20 -5.53 -8.37
N TRP A 164 8.07 -5.32 -7.69
CA TRP A 164 7.43 -6.28 -6.79
C TRP A 164 5.91 -6.02 -6.71
N PRO A 165 5.05 -7.01 -6.39
CA PRO A 165 5.33 -8.43 -6.13
C PRO A 165 5.66 -9.26 -7.37
N ARG A 166 6.50 -10.30 -7.22
CA ARG A 166 6.60 -11.36 -8.23
C ARG A 166 5.22 -11.97 -8.46
N VAL A 167 4.78 -12.02 -9.71
CA VAL A 167 3.42 -12.46 -10.03
C VAL A 167 3.31 -13.99 -10.11
N GLU A 168 4.42 -14.67 -10.34
CA GLU A 168 4.55 -16.14 -10.40
C GLU A 168 5.69 -16.59 -9.49
N SER A 169 5.60 -17.82 -8.98
CA SER A 169 6.62 -18.42 -8.10
C SER A 169 7.01 -17.49 -6.94
N TYR A 170 6.02 -16.80 -6.38
CA TYR A 170 6.22 -15.90 -5.26
C TYR A 170 6.71 -16.69 -4.03
N PRO A 171 7.76 -16.22 -3.34
CA PRO A 171 8.34 -16.92 -2.20
C PRO A 171 7.51 -16.66 -0.94
N PHE A 172 6.35 -17.30 -0.83
CA PHE A 172 5.56 -17.22 0.41
C PHE A 172 6.31 -17.88 1.56
N GLU A 173 6.22 -17.26 2.73
CA GLU A 173 6.73 -17.84 3.98
C GLU A 173 6.04 -19.18 4.27
N PRO A 174 6.78 -20.22 4.74
CA PRO A 174 6.22 -21.53 5.05
C PRO A 174 5.04 -21.49 6.02
N GLU A 175 5.04 -20.54 6.96
CA GLU A 175 3.98 -20.36 7.95
C GLU A 175 2.66 -19.98 7.31
N LEU A 176 2.67 -19.14 6.26
CA LEU A 176 1.45 -18.79 5.52
C LEU A 176 0.92 -19.99 4.74
N ALA A 177 1.81 -20.73 4.06
CA ALA A 177 1.43 -21.95 3.35
C ALA A 177 0.81 -22.99 4.31
N ALA A 178 1.43 -23.19 5.48
CA ALA A 178 0.90 -24.07 6.51
C ALA A 178 -0.46 -23.60 7.07
N ALA A 179 -0.64 -22.29 7.26
CA ALA A 179 -1.91 -21.73 7.71
C ALA A 179 -3.04 -21.96 6.68
N VAL A 180 -2.78 -21.72 5.40
CA VAL A 180 -3.76 -21.94 4.32
C VAL A 180 -4.05 -23.43 4.12
N GLU A 181 -3.02 -24.29 4.19
CA GLU A 181 -3.20 -25.74 4.13
C GLU A 181 -4.07 -26.23 5.30
N ALA A 182 -3.83 -25.75 6.53
CA ALA A 182 -4.65 -26.10 7.68
C ALA A 182 -6.12 -25.75 7.48
N LEU A 183 -6.43 -24.60 6.85
CA LEU A 183 -7.80 -24.22 6.50
C LEU A 183 -8.41 -25.18 5.47
N ASN A 184 -7.66 -25.61 4.46
CA ASN A 184 -8.13 -26.57 3.46
C ASN A 184 -8.35 -27.97 4.05
N VAL A 185 -7.47 -28.43 4.94
CA VAL A 185 -7.56 -29.74 5.60
C VAL A 185 -8.89 -29.93 6.35
N LEU A 186 -9.43 -28.87 6.95
CA LEU A 186 -10.75 -28.91 7.61
C LEU A 186 -11.87 -29.40 6.67
N PHE A 187 -11.73 -29.15 5.37
CA PHE A 187 -12.70 -29.54 4.35
C PHE A 187 -12.28 -30.76 3.52
N ALA A 188 -11.14 -31.38 3.79
CA ALA A 188 -10.56 -32.44 2.95
C ALA A 188 -11.25 -33.82 3.02
N SER A 189 -12.18 -34.02 3.97
CA SER A 189 -12.90 -35.30 4.09
C SER A 189 -13.66 -35.65 2.80
N PRO A 190 -13.64 -36.93 2.34
CA PRO A 190 -14.40 -37.35 1.17
C PRO A 190 -15.91 -37.46 1.44
N PHE A 191 -16.35 -37.41 2.70
CA PHE A 191 -17.74 -37.57 3.11
C PHE A 191 -18.44 -36.24 3.44
N GLN A 192 -17.99 -35.15 2.82
CA GLN A 192 -18.52 -33.82 3.13
C GLN A 192 -19.91 -33.58 2.54
N PRO A 193 -20.73 -32.73 3.16
CA PRO A 193 -22.01 -32.31 2.61
C PRO A 193 -21.86 -31.65 1.23
N GLY A 194 -22.93 -31.68 0.43
CA GLY A 194 -22.93 -31.08 -0.91
C GLY A 194 -22.58 -29.58 -0.93
N CYS A 195 -22.86 -28.84 0.15
CA CYS A 195 -22.48 -27.43 0.26
C CYS A 195 -20.95 -27.23 0.31
N VAL A 196 -20.21 -28.13 0.97
CA VAL A 196 -18.74 -28.08 1.04
C VAL A 196 -18.14 -28.39 -0.33
N LYS A 197 -18.67 -29.40 -1.03
CA LYS A 197 -18.21 -29.72 -2.39
C LYS A 197 -18.36 -28.52 -3.33
N ARG A 198 -19.53 -27.87 -3.30
CA ARG A 198 -19.78 -26.63 -4.07
C ARG A 198 -18.86 -25.49 -3.64
N PHE A 199 -18.60 -25.33 -2.34
CA PHE A 199 -17.67 -24.32 -1.84
C PHE A 199 -16.26 -24.53 -2.37
N LEU A 200 -15.72 -25.76 -2.29
CA LEU A 200 -14.37 -26.06 -2.79
C LEU A 200 -14.27 -25.82 -4.30
N GLU A 201 -15.25 -26.28 -5.08
CA GLU A 201 -15.31 -26.03 -6.53
C GLU A 201 -15.33 -24.53 -6.84
N LYS A 202 -16.17 -23.76 -6.15
CA LYS A 202 -16.31 -22.32 -6.36
C LYS A 202 -15.13 -21.51 -5.84
N LYS A 203 -14.45 -21.98 -4.78
CA LYS A 203 -13.20 -21.41 -4.28
C LYS A 203 -12.13 -21.48 -5.37
N GLU A 204 -11.85 -22.66 -5.90
CA GLU A 204 -10.86 -22.83 -6.97
C GLU A 204 -11.20 -22.01 -8.21
N GLU A 205 -12.48 -22.00 -8.60
CA GLU A 205 -12.96 -21.18 -9.72
C GLU A 205 -12.73 -19.68 -9.46
N PHE A 206 -13.03 -19.18 -8.26
CA PHE A 206 -12.83 -17.79 -7.87
C PHE A 206 -11.35 -17.42 -7.90
N LEU A 207 -10.48 -18.21 -7.28
CA LEU A 207 -9.04 -17.94 -7.21
C LEU A 207 -8.43 -17.89 -8.62
N ALA A 208 -8.76 -18.86 -9.47
CA ALA A 208 -8.27 -18.90 -10.85
C ALA A 208 -8.81 -17.72 -11.69
N LEU A 209 -10.07 -17.32 -11.51
CA LEU A 209 -10.63 -16.15 -12.21
C LEU A 209 -10.02 -14.85 -11.72
N TYR A 210 -9.75 -14.71 -10.42
CA TYR A 210 -9.15 -13.51 -9.87
C TYR A 210 -7.74 -13.29 -10.42
N VAL A 211 -6.93 -14.34 -10.51
CA VAL A 211 -5.60 -14.29 -11.15
C VAL A 211 -5.71 -13.88 -12.62
N LYS A 212 -6.65 -14.46 -13.38
CA LYS A 212 -6.92 -14.08 -14.79
C LYS A 212 -7.39 -12.63 -14.93
N CYS A 213 -8.19 -12.12 -13.99
CA CYS A 213 -8.51 -10.69 -13.92
C CYS A 213 -7.23 -9.89 -13.67
N GLY A 214 -6.38 -10.31 -12.73
CA GLY A 214 -5.05 -9.75 -12.52
C GLY A 214 -4.27 -9.55 -13.81
N GLU A 215 -4.16 -10.58 -14.64
CA GLU A 215 -3.46 -10.52 -15.93
C GLU A 215 -4.17 -9.66 -16.98
N ALA A 216 -5.50 -9.81 -17.11
CA ALA A 216 -6.28 -9.10 -18.12
C ALA A 216 -6.29 -7.58 -17.87
N PHE A 217 -6.23 -7.19 -16.60
CA PHE A 217 -6.20 -5.79 -16.16
C PHE A 217 -4.79 -5.26 -15.90
N ALA A 218 -3.73 -6.01 -16.21
CA ALA A 218 -2.35 -5.51 -16.10
C ALA A 218 -2.20 -4.17 -16.85
N ALA A 219 -1.47 -3.21 -16.28
CA ALA A 219 -1.21 -1.91 -16.91
C ALA A 219 -0.68 -2.02 -18.37
N PRO A 220 0.27 -2.92 -18.69
CA PRO A 220 0.72 -3.13 -20.08
C PRO A 220 -0.20 -4.04 -20.92
N SER A 221 -1.25 -4.62 -20.33
CA SER A 221 -2.10 -5.61 -21.02
C SER A 221 -2.83 -5.02 -22.21
N ARG A 222 -2.87 -5.82 -23.29
CA ARG A 222 -3.65 -5.55 -24.51
C ARG A 222 -4.97 -6.32 -24.55
N ALA A 223 -5.45 -6.83 -23.41
CA ALA A 223 -6.72 -7.54 -23.35
C ALA A 223 -7.86 -6.66 -23.86
N LEU A 224 -8.71 -7.23 -24.73
CA LEU A 224 -9.86 -6.52 -25.28
C LEU A 224 -10.86 -6.14 -24.17
N PRO A 225 -11.55 -4.98 -24.26
CA PRO A 225 -12.54 -4.56 -23.28
C PRO A 225 -13.64 -5.59 -23.01
N GLU A 226 -14.06 -6.34 -24.05
CA GLU A 226 -15.05 -7.42 -23.94
C GLU A 226 -14.54 -8.60 -23.10
N LYS A 227 -13.25 -8.95 -23.25
CA LYS A 227 -12.62 -10.02 -22.47
C LYS A 227 -12.52 -9.63 -20.99
N ARG A 228 -12.14 -8.38 -20.72
CA ARG A 228 -12.11 -7.81 -19.36
C ARG A 228 -13.50 -7.87 -18.70
N ARG A 229 -14.53 -7.44 -19.43
CA ARG A 229 -15.92 -7.50 -18.97
C ARG A 229 -16.36 -8.92 -18.66
N ALA A 230 -16.12 -9.86 -19.57
CA ALA A 230 -16.51 -11.25 -19.39
C ALA A 230 -15.83 -11.89 -18.16
N TYR A 231 -14.57 -11.56 -17.88
CA TYR A 231 -13.90 -12.02 -16.67
C TYR A 231 -14.51 -11.40 -15.39
N LEU A 232 -14.79 -10.10 -15.37
CA LEU A 232 -15.43 -9.45 -14.22
C LEU A 232 -16.84 -10.01 -13.95
N GLU A 233 -17.68 -10.11 -14.98
CA GLU A 233 -19.01 -10.69 -14.88
C GLU A 233 -18.97 -12.14 -14.38
N HIS A 234 -17.94 -12.90 -14.76
CA HIS A 234 -17.77 -14.26 -14.26
C HIS A 234 -17.30 -14.29 -12.81
N LEU A 235 -16.27 -13.50 -12.48
CA LEU A 235 -15.75 -13.37 -11.11
C LEU A 235 -16.86 -12.96 -10.13
N ASN A 236 -17.69 -11.98 -10.51
CA ASN A 236 -18.81 -11.51 -9.70
C ASN A 236 -19.85 -12.62 -9.46
N ARG A 237 -20.23 -13.38 -10.49
CA ARG A 237 -21.18 -14.50 -10.34
C ARG A 237 -20.65 -15.59 -9.42
N VAL A 238 -19.36 -15.93 -9.53
CA VAL A 238 -18.74 -16.93 -8.65
C VAL A 238 -18.65 -16.43 -7.21
N LEU A 239 -18.38 -15.13 -7.01
CA LEU A 239 -18.41 -14.52 -5.69
C LEU A 239 -19.82 -14.51 -5.09
N GLU A 240 -20.86 -14.22 -5.88
CA GLU A 240 -22.26 -14.32 -5.45
C GLU A 240 -22.64 -15.77 -5.08
N ASP A 241 -22.20 -16.75 -5.85
CA ASP A 241 -22.37 -18.17 -5.52
C ASP A 241 -21.72 -18.51 -4.17
N LEU A 242 -20.48 -18.06 -3.93
CA LEU A 242 -19.78 -18.25 -2.66
C LEU A 242 -20.50 -17.55 -1.49
N GLU A 243 -20.96 -16.31 -1.71
CA GLU A 243 -21.73 -15.55 -0.71
C GLU A 243 -23.04 -16.26 -0.35
N SER A 244 -23.71 -16.88 -1.32
CA SER A 244 -24.94 -17.66 -1.10
C SER A 244 -24.73 -18.91 -0.24
N LEU A 245 -23.50 -19.45 -0.21
CA LEU A 245 -23.15 -20.62 0.61
C LEU A 245 -22.84 -20.25 2.07
N ARG A 246 -22.66 -18.96 2.39
CA ARG A 246 -22.14 -18.51 3.69
C ARG A 246 -22.94 -19.00 4.89
N GLU A 247 -24.28 -18.97 4.82
CA GLU A 247 -25.15 -19.46 5.89
C GLU A 247 -24.98 -20.97 6.10
N GLY A 248 -25.01 -21.74 5.00
CA GLY A 248 -24.84 -23.19 5.04
C GLY A 248 -23.44 -23.62 5.49
N LEU A 249 -22.40 -22.88 5.09
CA LEU A 249 -21.03 -23.08 5.55
C LEU A 249 -20.89 -22.74 7.03
N GLY A 250 -21.51 -21.65 7.49
CA GLY A 250 -21.47 -21.20 8.88
C GLY A 250 -22.13 -22.14 9.88
N ALA A 251 -23.02 -23.03 9.42
CA ALA A 251 -23.67 -24.06 10.23
C ALA A 251 -22.87 -25.37 10.34
N LEU A 252 -21.76 -25.50 9.61
CA LEU A 252 -20.92 -26.69 9.65
C LEU A 252 -20.09 -26.74 10.95
N PRO A 253 -19.79 -27.93 11.50
CA PRO A 253 -18.88 -28.07 12.64
C PRO A 253 -17.53 -27.40 12.40
N GLN A 254 -16.99 -27.55 11.18
CA GLN A 254 -15.69 -27.01 10.77
C GLN A 254 -15.66 -25.47 10.77
N ALA A 255 -16.80 -24.79 10.71
CA ALA A 255 -16.83 -23.33 10.66
C ALA A 255 -16.25 -22.70 11.93
N HIS A 256 -16.39 -23.38 13.08
CA HIS A 256 -15.75 -22.95 14.32
C HIS A 256 -14.23 -23.05 14.21
N ASP A 257 -13.72 -24.19 13.77
CA ASP A 257 -12.28 -24.45 13.64
C ASP A 257 -11.62 -23.51 12.62
N VAL A 258 -12.33 -23.18 11.53
CA VAL A 258 -11.86 -22.17 10.56
C VAL A 258 -11.72 -20.81 11.23
N ARG A 259 -12.71 -20.37 12.02
CA ARG A 259 -12.64 -19.07 12.71
C ARG A 259 -11.49 -19.03 13.72
N GLU A 260 -11.33 -20.11 14.49
CA GLU A 260 -10.21 -20.23 15.44
C GLU A 260 -8.85 -20.18 14.72
N ALA A 261 -8.71 -20.87 13.58
CA ALA A 261 -7.50 -20.83 12.77
C ALA A 261 -7.21 -19.44 12.18
N LEU A 262 -8.25 -18.69 11.79
CA LEU A 262 -8.12 -17.32 11.29
C LEU A 262 -7.79 -16.32 12.40
N GLU A 263 -8.32 -16.52 13.61
CA GLU A 263 -8.08 -15.68 14.78
C GLU A 263 -6.78 -16.05 15.52
N ASN A 264 -6.15 -17.19 15.17
CA ASN A 264 -4.87 -17.59 15.72
C ASN A 264 -3.79 -16.54 15.40
N PRO A 265 -3.11 -15.97 16.42
CA PRO A 265 -2.12 -14.90 16.21
C PRO A 265 -0.95 -15.29 15.29
N LEU A 266 -0.54 -16.56 15.25
CA LEU A 266 0.54 -17.02 14.37
C LEU A 266 0.09 -16.99 12.90
N ASN A 267 -1.11 -17.50 12.62
CA ASN A 267 -1.67 -17.52 11.27
C ASN A 267 -1.99 -16.10 10.78
N ALA A 268 -2.63 -15.29 11.64
CA ALA A 268 -2.94 -13.90 11.33
C ALA A 268 -1.66 -13.07 11.14
N GLY A 269 -0.62 -13.33 11.94
CA GLY A 269 0.70 -12.71 11.82
C GLY A 269 1.41 -13.09 10.52
N ALA A 270 1.41 -14.38 10.15
CA ALA A 270 1.97 -14.86 8.89
C ALA A 270 1.25 -14.24 7.68
N TYR A 271 -0.07 -14.15 7.72
CA TYR A 271 -0.86 -13.47 6.70
C TYR A 271 -0.51 -11.97 6.61
N THR A 272 -0.52 -11.26 7.74
CA THR A 272 -0.18 -9.83 7.80
C THR A 272 1.22 -9.56 7.24
N ASN A 273 2.22 -10.37 7.63
CA ASN A 273 3.57 -10.25 7.10
C ASN A 273 3.64 -10.56 5.60
N GLY A 274 2.89 -11.56 5.13
CA GLY A 274 2.80 -11.89 3.71
C GLY A 274 2.17 -10.77 2.88
N VAL A 275 1.12 -10.10 3.40
CA VAL A 275 0.51 -8.93 2.75
C VAL A 275 1.50 -7.76 2.68
N ASN A 276 2.21 -7.47 3.77
CA ASN A 276 3.26 -6.43 3.80
C ASN A 276 4.36 -6.74 2.77
N GLY A 277 4.87 -7.98 2.78
CA GLY A 277 5.87 -8.46 1.84
C GLY A 277 5.41 -8.34 0.39
N ALA A 278 4.13 -8.55 0.11
CA ALA A 278 3.58 -8.44 -1.25
C ALA A 278 3.28 -6.99 -1.70
N SER A 279 3.70 -5.98 -0.94
CA SER A 279 3.52 -4.56 -1.30
C SER A 279 4.10 -4.23 -2.68
N VAL A 280 3.38 -3.41 -3.46
CA VAL A 280 3.92 -2.89 -4.71
C VAL A 280 5.15 -2.03 -4.43
N VAL A 281 6.30 -2.47 -4.96
CA VAL A 281 7.54 -1.68 -4.99
C VAL A 281 7.74 -1.19 -6.40
N PHE A 282 7.96 0.11 -6.58
CA PHE A 282 8.22 0.67 -7.89
C PHE A 282 9.20 1.84 -7.82
N HIS A 283 9.87 2.07 -8.95
CA HIS A 283 10.73 3.22 -9.14
C HIS A 283 10.65 3.74 -10.58
N ASN A 284 11.21 4.91 -10.85
CA ASN A 284 11.33 5.42 -12.21
C ASN A 284 12.40 4.65 -13.00
N GLY A 285 12.16 4.47 -14.30
CA GLY A 285 13.18 4.08 -15.25
C GLY A 285 14.13 5.25 -15.52
N ARG A 286 15.43 5.04 -15.36
CA ARG A 286 16.46 6.03 -15.69
C ARG A 286 16.63 6.14 -17.21
N LYS A 287 16.51 7.36 -17.75
CA LYS A 287 16.85 7.69 -19.15
C LYS A 287 18.29 8.21 -19.32
N GLY A 288 19.09 8.19 -18.24
CA GLY A 288 20.44 8.75 -18.15
C GLY A 288 21.07 8.44 -16.79
N GLY A 289 21.87 9.37 -16.26
CA GLY A 289 22.44 9.26 -14.91
C GLY A 289 21.44 9.57 -13.78
N PRO A 290 21.91 9.56 -12.53
CA PRO A 290 21.09 9.90 -11.36
C PRO A 290 20.39 11.26 -11.50
N SER A 291 19.15 11.37 -11.02
CA SER A 291 18.35 12.58 -11.19
C SER A 291 17.31 12.80 -10.07
N GLU A 292 16.73 13.99 -10.00
CA GLU A 292 15.62 14.32 -9.09
C GLU A 292 14.32 13.53 -9.37
N GLN A 293 14.26 12.79 -10.48
CA GLN A 293 13.15 11.88 -10.76
C GLN A 293 13.35 10.50 -10.13
N ASP A 294 14.53 10.24 -9.55
CA ASP A 294 14.87 8.95 -8.93
C ASP A 294 14.10 8.75 -7.62
N ILE A 295 12.96 8.07 -7.71
CA ILE A 295 12.05 7.85 -6.58
C ILE A 295 11.88 6.35 -6.38
N LEU A 296 12.14 5.85 -5.18
CA LEU A 296 11.80 4.50 -4.76
C LEU A 296 10.60 4.54 -3.81
N MET A 297 9.49 3.96 -4.26
CA MET A 297 8.29 3.76 -3.45
C MET A 297 8.24 2.30 -3.03
N THR A 298 8.32 2.04 -1.74
CA THR A 298 8.51 0.67 -1.21
C THR A 298 7.24 0.01 -0.68
N GLY A 299 6.13 0.76 -0.52
CA GLY A 299 5.00 0.29 0.31
C GLY A 299 5.52 -0.21 1.66
N ASP A 300 5.03 -1.37 2.10
CA ASP A 300 5.49 -2.03 3.33
C ASP A 300 6.37 -3.25 3.08
N ALA A 301 7.12 -3.23 1.96
CA ALA A 301 8.07 -4.27 1.61
C ALA A 301 8.98 -4.63 2.79
N THR A 302 9.12 -5.94 3.02
CA THR A 302 9.96 -6.46 4.10
C THR A 302 11.44 -6.36 3.74
N PRO A 303 12.36 -6.48 4.71
CA PRO A 303 13.79 -6.55 4.42
C PRO A 303 14.14 -7.65 3.41
N GLU A 304 13.50 -8.80 3.48
CA GLU A 304 13.67 -9.94 2.57
C GLU A 304 13.21 -9.58 1.16
N THR A 305 12.07 -8.89 1.04
CA THR A 305 11.56 -8.37 -0.24
C THR A 305 12.58 -7.44 -0.90
N MET A 306 13.19 -6.54 -0.11
CA MET A 306 14.20 -5.62 -0.63
C MET A 306 15.46 -6.35 -1.11
N VAL A 307 15.86 -7.43 -0.44
CA VAL A 307 16.96 -8.31 -0.87
C VAL A 307 16.63 -9.03 -2.17
N GLU A 308 15.41 -9.54 -2.33
CA GLU A 308 14.97 -10.23 -3.56
C GLU A 308 14.99 -9.34 -4.82
N ILE A 309 14.90 -8.03 -4.64
CA ILE A 309 14.94 -7.06 -5.75
C ILE A 309 16.24 -6.26 -5.81
N MET A 310 17.25 -6.57 -4.98
CA MET A 310 18.44 -5.72 -4.83
C MET A 310 19.17 -5.43 -6.14
N ASP A 311 19.26 -6.43 -7.03
CA ASP A 311 19.95 -6.31 -8.33
C ASP A 311 19.19 -5.44 -9.34
N GLN A 312 17.93 -5.09 -9.04
CA GLN A 312 17.09 -4.22 -9.87
C GLN A 312 17.12 -2.77 -9.37
N LEU A 313 17.61 -2.52 -8.15
CA LEU A 313 17.61 -1.20 -7.54
C LEU A 313 18.71 -0.32 -8.14
N HIS A 314 18.45 0.98 -8.20
CA HIS A 314 19.49 1.97 -8.47
C HIS A 314 20.48 2.04 -7.30
N ASP A 315 21.70 2.49 -7.59
CA ASP A 315 22.76 2.79 -6.63
C ASP A 315 22.40 3.89 -5.61
N GLY A 316 21.43 4.72 -5.96
CA GLY A 316 20.85 5.72 -5.07
C GLY A 316 19.59 6.34 -5.64
N TYR A 317 18.84 7.00 -4.77
CA TYR A 317 17.58 7.66 -5.11
C TYR A 317 17.60 9.11 -4.63
N TYR A 318 16.90 9.98 -5.35
CA TYR A 318 16.58 11.30 -4.84
C TYR A 318 15.56 11.21 -3.71
N ILE A 319 14.56 10.33 -3.83
CA ILE A 319 13.55 10.10 -2.80
C ILE A 319 13.44 8.60 -2.50
N LEU A 320 13.61 8.24 -1.23
CA LEU A 320 13.28 6.93 -0.69
C LEU A 320 12.06 7.06 0.22
N LYS A 321 10.96 6.39 -0.12
CA LYS A 321 9.88 6.16 0.84
C LYS A 321 10.33 5.07 1.80
N ALA A 322 10.33 5.35 3.11
CA ALA A 322 10.72 4.34 4.10
C ALA A 322 9.63 3.26 4.23
N PRO A 323 9.96 1.96 4.07
CA PRO A 323 8.98 0.88 4.21
C PRO A 323 8.36 0.82 5.61
N HIS A 324 7.12 0.35 5.68
CA HIS A 324 6.43 0.00 6.92
C HIS A 324 6.48 1.12 7.94
N HIS A 325 6.03 2.30 7.50
CA HIS A 325 6.01 3.54 8.30
C HIS A 325 7.38 3.95 8.87
N GLY A 326 8.47 3.49 8.24
CA GLY A 326 9.84 3.70 8.72
C GLY A 326 10.18 2.99 10.03
N THR A 327 9.43 1.95 10.39
CA THR A 327 9.67 1.16 11.61
C THR A 327 10.88 0.24 11.44
N ALA A 328 11.46 -0.20 12.57
CA ALA A 328 12.62 -1.09 12.57
C ALA A 328 12.35 -2.45 11.90
N SER A 329 11.11 -2.97 11.96
CA SER A 329 10.73 -4.22 11.31
C SER A 329 10.72 -4.15 9.78
N GLY A 330 10.53 -2.95 9.21
CA GLY A 330 10.62 -2.74 7.76
C GLY A 330 12.00 -2.33 7.28
N TYR A 331 12.93 -2.01 8.18
CA TYR A 331 14.25 -1.51 7.78
C TYR A 331 15.10 -2.59 7.12
N SER A 332 15.55 -2.34 5.89
CA SER A 332 16.51 -3.20 5.19
C SER A 332 17.92 -2.64 5.31
N ASN A 333 18.89 -3.52 5.60
CA ASN A 333 20.30 -3.15 5.64
C ASN A 333 20.83 -2.66 4.29
N LEU A 334 20.17 -2.99 3.17
CA LEU A 334 20.54 -2.45 1.85
C LEU A 334 20.52 -0.92 1.82
N PHE A 335 19.68 -0.30 2.65
CA PHE A 335 19.62 1.14 2.72
C PHE A 335 20.89 1.74 3.30
N SER A 336 21.69 1.05 4.14
CA SER A 336 22.93 1.63 4.68
C SER A 336 23.93 1.99 3.59
N ASP A 337 23.95 1.21 2.51
CA ASP A 337 24.93 1.33 1.44
C ASP A 337 24.37 2.07 0.20
N MET A 338 23.06 2.29 0.17
CA MET A 338 22.34 3.04 -0.87
C MET A 338 22.27 4.52 -0.51
N SER A 339 22.55 5.42 -1.46
CA SER A 339 22.37 6.86 -1.24
C SER A 339 20.89 7.25 -1.38
N ALA A 340 20.38 8.08 -0.46
CA ALA A 340 19.04 8.67 -0.56
C ALA A 340 19.08 10.15 -0.19
N ALA A 341 18.82 11.08 -1.11
CA ALA A 341 18.87 12.51 -0.76
C ALA A 341 17.73 12.92 0.21
N HIS A 342 16.54 12.36 0.00
CA HIS A 342 15.36 12.57 0.82
C HIS A 342 14.71 11.26 1.24
N ILE A 343 14.25 11.20 2.48
CA ILE A 343 13.54 10.03 3.02
C ILE A 343 12.15 10.46 3.48
N LEU A 344 11.10 9.82 2.97
CA LEU A 344 9.73 10.04 3.40
C LEU A 344 9.36 9.04 4.49
N ILE A 345 8.86 9.53 5.63
CA ILE A 345 8.47 8.69 6.77
C ILE A 345 7.05 9.07 7.20
N SER A 346 6.07 8.28 6.74
CA SER A 346 4.71 8.32 7.25
C SER A 346 4.68 7.54 8.57
N ASN A 347 4.58 8.20 9.73
CA ASN A 347 4.46 7.50 11.01
C ASN A 347 3.71 8.37 12.01
N GLY A 348 2.92 7.77 12.90
CA GLY A 348 2.16 8.42 13.96
C GLY A 348 2.03 7.52 15.19
N GLU A 349 1.45 8.04 16.28
CA GLU A 349 1.32 7.24 17.50
C GLU A 349 0.14 6.26 17.43
N TYR A 350 0.45 4.97 17.37
CA TYR A 350 -0.49 3.88 17.43
C TYR A 350 -0.03 2.81 18.44
N HIS A 351 -0.97 2.22 19.18
CA HIS A 351 -0.65 1.34 20.31
C HIS A 351 0.05 0.04 19.89
N ALA A 352 -0.20 -0.43 18.67
CA ALA A 352 0.49 -1.57 18.06
C ALA A 352 1.53 -1.12 17.01
N GLY A 353 1.79 0.18 16.90
CA GLY A 353 2.70 0.77 15.92
C GLY A 353 4.15 0.81 16.43
N GLY A 354 5.09 0.63 15.51
CA GLY A 354 6.53 0.71 15.80
C GLY A 354 7.05 2.14 15.87
N ALA A 355 8.12 2.35 16.64
CA ALA A 355 8.91 3.58 16.58
C ALA A 355 9.70 3.66 15.27
N ILE A 356 10.00 4.88 14.82
CA ILE A 356 10.90 5.10 13.67
C ILE A 356 12.26 4.44 13.96
N ALA A 357 12.78 3.70 12.98
CA ALA A 357 14.06 3.01 13.05
C ALA A 357 15.19 4.01 13.33
N GLN A 358 16.16 3.59 14.14
CA GLN A 358 17.25 4.48 14.57
C GLN A 358 18.16 4.82 13.38
N GLU A 359 18.29 3.88 12.46
CA GLU A 359 19.06 3.94 11.24
C GLU A 359 18.60 5.07 10.30
N TYR A 360 17.29 5.36 10.25
CA TYR A 360 16.77 6.53 9.51
C TYR A 360 17.02 7.85 10.23
N ILE A 361 17.04 7.83 11.57
CA ILE A 361 17.25 9.02 12.39
C ILE A 361 18.70 9.50 12.30
N ASP A 362 19.63 8.56 12.41
CA ASP A 362 21.08 8.79 12.48
C ASP A 362 21.71 9.04 11.10
N ARG A 363 20.91 9.00 10.05
CA ARG A 363 21.37 9.17 8.68
C ARG A 363 21.75 10.63 8.39
N GLU A 364 23.04 10.88 8.23
CA GLU A 364 23.61 12.23 8.09
C GLU A 364 23.52 12.80 6.67
N ASP A 365 23.54 11.93 5.65
CA ASP A 365 23.58 12.30 4.23
C ASP A 365 22.19 12.56 3.61
N SER A 366 21.13 12.46 4.41
CA SER A 366 19.74 12.46 3.93
C SER A 366 18.89 13.47 4.69
N VAL A 367 17.91 14.08 4.03
CA VAL A 367 16.90 14.93 4.70
C VAL A 367 15.60 14.15 4.87
N ARG A 368 15.11 14.03 6.10
CA ARG A 368 13.89 13.27 6.41
C ARG A 368 12.64 14.15 6.32
N HIS A 369 11.54 13.63 5.81
CA HIS A 369 10.23 14.30 5.80
C HIS A 369 9.26 13.42 6.55
N CYS A 370 8.88 13.82 7.77
CA CYS A 370 8.07 13.00 8.68
C CYS A 370 6.70 13.62 8.89
N THR A 371 5.63 12.81 8.84
CA THR A 371 4.25 13.25 9.10
C THR A 371 3.99 13.61 10.56
N SER A 372 4.58 12.87 11.50
CA SER A 372 4.47 13.13 12.95
C SER A 372 5.80 12.95 13.67
N THR A 373 5.88 13.50 14.88
CA THR A 373 7.00 13.34 15.82
C THR A 373 6.74 12.30 16.89
N GLY A 374 5.49 11.86 17.05
CA GLY A 374 5.07 11.10 18.23
C GLY A 374 5.78 9.75 18.39
N ALA A 375 6.17 9.09 17.29
CA ALA A 375 6.92 7.83 17.28
C ALA A 375 8.46 8.00 17.14
N CYS A 376 8.94 9.23 17.09
CA CYS A 376 10.36 9.52 16.87
C CYS A 376 11.13 9.55 18.21
N LYS A 377 12.06 8.60 18.40
CA LYS A 377 12.90 8.52 19.60
C LYS A 377 13.76 9.78 19.79
N TRP A 378 14.31 10.32 18.70
CA TRP A 378 15.11 11.55 18.74
C TRP A 378 14.31 12.76 19.21
N PHE A 379 13.11 12.95 18.68
CA PHE A 379 12.28 14.09 19.07
C PHE A 379 11.87 13.99 20.54
N ARG A 380 11.51 12.79 21.02
CA ARG A 380 11.21 12.58 22.45
C ARG A 380 12.39 12.98 23.36
N ALA A 381 13.62 12.64 22.97
CA ALA A 381 14.81 12.93 23.76
C ALA A 381 15.30 14.39 23.66
N SER A 382 15.29 14.98 22.45
CA SER A 382 15.91 16.28 22.18
C SER A 382 14.92 17.44 22.11
N GLN A 383 13.62 17.15 21.96
CA GLN A 383 12.56 18.13 21.66
C GLN A 383 12.84 18.97 20.40
N GLY A 384 13.66 18.44 19.48
CA GLY A 384 14.00 19.10 18.22
C GLY A 384 14.07 18.13 17.05
N CYS A 385 13.94 18.65 15.84
CA CYS A 385 14.03 17.85 14.61
C CYS A 385 15.48 17.41 14.35
N CYS A 386 15.69 16.12 14.05
CA CYS A 386 17.01 15.58 13.69
C CYS A 386 17.58 16.18 12.39
N ASN A 387 16.73 16.77 11.54
CA ASN A 387 17.19 17.46 10.34
C ASN A 387 17.89 18.79 10.63
N ARG A 388 17.80 19.40 11.82
CA ARG A 388 18.34 20.76 12.05
C ARG A 388 19.81 20.92 11.64
N LEU A 389 20.61 19.88 11.84
CA LEU A 389 22.03 19.84 11.49
C LEU A 389 22.31 19.09 10.18
N ALA A 390 21.29 18.53 9.52
CA ALA A 390 21.45 17.88 8.24
C ALA A 390 21.77 18.91 7.14
N TYR A 391 22.48 18.44 6.12
CA TYR A 391 22.82 19.23 4.95
C TYR A 391 21.88 18.88 3.80
N CYS A 392 21.25 19.90 3.21
CA CYS A 392 20.37 19.75 2.05
C CYS A 392 21.06 20.38 0.84
N TYR A 393 21.17 19.62 -0.24
CA TYR A 393 21.81 20.07 -1.47
C TYR A 393 20.84 20.84 -2.39
N ASP A 394 19.55 20.74 -2.12
CA ASP A 394 18.46 21.23 -2.97
C ASP A 394 17.82 22.53 -2.46
N GLN A 395 18.55 23.31 -1.63
CA GLN A 395 18.04 24.59 -1.16
C GLN A 395 18.08 25.66 -2.25
N GLN A 396 17.12 26.59 -2.20
CA GLN A 396 17.15 27.79 -3.03
C GLN A 396 18.37 28.65 -2.64
N GLY A 397 19.32 28.81 -3.57
CA GLY A 397 20.58 29.54 -3.33
C GLY A 397 21.81 28.65 -3.14
N GLY A 398 21.64 27.32 -3.21
CA GLY A 398 22.72 26.33 -3.18
C GLY A 398 22.75 25.50 -1.89
N PRO A 399 23.60 24.46 -1.83
CA PRO A 399 23.64 23.54 -0.70
C PRO A 399 23.90 24.22 0.66
N GLY A 400 23.26 23.72 1.72
CA GLY A 400 23.36 24.32 3.04
C GLY A 400 22.75 23.49 4.17
N LEU A 401 22.89 23.99 5.41
CA LEU A 401 22.21 23.40 6.57
C LEU A 401 20.70 23.59 6.49
N VAL A 402 19.93 22.55 6.78
CA VAL A 402 18.46 22.59 6.71
C VAL A 402 17.86 23.70 7.58
N ILE A 403 18.38 23.94 8.78
CA ILE A 403 17.87 25.02 9.64
C ILE A 403 17.98 26.43 9.02
N LYS A 404 18.86 26.60 8.02
CA LYS A 404 19.01 27.86 7.28
C LYS A 404 18.16 27.92 6.01
N CYS A 405 17.53 26.81 5.62
CA CYS A 405 16.67 26.76 4.45
C CYS A 405 15.41 27.59 4.71
N PRO A 406 15.10 28.61 3.88
CA PRO A 406 13.89 29.42 4.04
C PRO A 406 12.59 28.60 3.97
N GLY A 407 12.63 27.44 3.30
CA GLY A 407 11.50 26.53 3.16
C GLY A 407 11.41 25.43 4.22
N ALA A 408 12.38 25.29 5.12
CA ALA A 408 12.44 24.15 6.03
C ALA A 408 11.22 24.03 6.97
N ALA A 409 10.65 25.17 7.37
CA ALA A 409 9.43 25.25 8.18
C ALA A 409 8.22 25.82 7.41
N ASN A 410 8.36 26.18 6.13
CA ASN A 410 7.30 26.82 5.34
C ASN A 410 7.29 26.33 3.90
N ALA A 411 6.16 25.77 3.47
CA ALA A 411 6.02 25.13 2.16
C ALA A 411 6.09 26.08 0.94
N LYS A 412 5.98 27.40 1.13
CA LYS A 412 5.88 28.34 -0.01
C LYS A 412 7.12 28.35 -0.92
N ASN A 413 8.32 28.09 -0.38
CA ASN A 413 9.60 28.21 -1.09
C ASN A 413 10.57 27.05 -0.78
N VAL A 414 10.11 25.79 -0.88
CA VAL A 414 10.98 24.61 -0.73
C VAL A 414 11.67 24.28 -2.07
N GLY A 415 13.00 24.34 -2.11
CA GLY A 415 13.77 24.05 -3.33
C GLY A 415 13.66 22.60 -3.81
N CYS A 416 13.62 21.64 -2.87
CA CYS A 416 13.43 20.22 -3.18
C CYS A 416 12.01 19.84 -3.62
N ALA A 417 11.04 20.77 -3.56
CA ALA A 417 9.63 20.56 -3.89
C ALA A 417 8.90 19.46 -3.09
N ILE A 418 9.44 19.04 -1.95
CA ILE A 418 8.83 18.06 -1.03
C ILE A 418 8.19 18.79 0.16
N ARG A 419 6.97 18.41 0.52
CA ARG A 419 6.22 19.02 1.62
C ARG A 419 5.52 17.95 2.46
N VAL A 420 5.37 18.24 3.74
CA VAL A 420 4.49 17.50 4.65
C VAL A 420 3.22 18.32 4.86
N VAL A 421 2.06 17.69 4.72
CA VAL A 421 0.76 18.36 4.79
C VAL A 421 -0.07 17.72 5.89
N GLY A 422 -0.49 18.51 6.88
CA GLY A 422 -1.35 18.10 7.97
C GLY A 422 -2.48 19.09 8.21
N PRO A 423 -3.35 18.82 9.20
CA PRO A 423 -4.49 19.69 9.49
C PRO A 423 -4.12 21.12 9.87
N THR A 424 -2.94 21.36 10.43
CA THR A 424 -2.50 22.72 10.80
C THR A 424 -1.84 23.49 9.66
N GLY A 425 -1.60 22.83 8.52
CA GLY A 425 -1.06 23.45 7.31
C GLY A 425 0.00 22.60 6.64
N GLN A 426 0.93 23.27 5.96
CA GLN A 426 2.00 22.64 5.21
C GLN A 426 3.34 23.08 5.75
N ARG A 427 4.25 22.13 5.92
CA ARG A 427 5.63 22.37 6.37
C ARG A 427 6.64 21.69 5.46
N GLY A 428 7.89 22.11 5.58
CA GLY A 428 9.03 21.46 4.94
C GLY A 428 9.51 20.25 5.75
N CYS A 429 10.82 20.10 5.86
CA CYS A 429 11.46 18.98 6.53
C CYS A 429 11.68 19.14 8.05
N LEU A 430 11.43 20.31 8.64
CA LEU A 430 11.47 20.45 10.11
C LEU A 430 10.15 20.00 10.71
N CYS A 431 10.19 19.00 11.59
CA CYS A 431 9.02 18.42 12.24
C CYS A 431 8.70 19.00 13.62
N ASP A 432 9.48 19.98 14.07
CA ASP A 432 9.42 20.61 15.38
C ASP A 432 9.01 22.09 15.34
N MET A 433 8.47 22.53 14.19
CA MET A 433 8.16 23.92 13.88
C MET A 433 6.67 24.13 13.66
#